data_AF-A0A9W6A1S9-F1
#
_entry.id   AF-A0A9W6A1S9-F1
#
_cell.length_a   1.000
_cell.length_b   1.000
_cell.length_c   1.000
_cell.angle_alpha   90.00
_cell.angle_beta   90.00
_cell.angle_gamma   90.00
#
_symmetry.space_group_name_H-M   'P 1'
#
loop_
_entity.id
_entity.type
_entity.pdbx_description
1 polymer ?
#
loop_
_entity_poly.entity_id
_entity_poly.type
_entity_poly.pdbx_seq_one_letter_code
_entity_poly.pdbx_strand_id
1 'polypeptide(L)'
;MRSSSSDISEPKTVALPSSSLPLWDDDPANAQNWGRFKKIYNTAVPSLLCLLISFALAIYSPSHSHVQEAFHTSTTKSLVPFAMYVYGLAFGPMIAAPISETYGRRFIYLVMTPIAMFFILGAGFAHNLATLAVCRLLAGMFISAPLAVGAGTIMDVWSGQATGRGVTLLMTTAFLGPAIGSLIGGWIAQYKDWRWSQWTTLFLGAAFWIFSMGAQESYAQPLIRRRAAKLGLPVPPSPIPPGVAGIQMMLTVTLARPVYMIFTEPIVSLCSMYSSLNFSVLFCFLACVPLVYTDVYGFTPGQCGLVFIALALGCLLGSVGLLVADHYTMARHLQLHPGGGIAPPPERVLWAAMIGGLLMPVALFWFAWTSTSHVHWMSSIVAIGLFGCSNIMVFVSWQILVSLNIETRTLTLLPVARYRLLSTSPGCMGPSSELLRWPLMAY
;
A
#
# COMPACT_ATOMS: atom_id res chain seq x y z
N MET A 1 4.64 17.18 83.47
CA MET A 1 4.47 15.77 83.03
C MET A 1 3.65 15.83 81.74
N ARG A 2 4.23 15.73 80.53
CA ARG A 2 4.47 14.48 79.75
C ARG A 2 3.38 13.43 80.01
N SER A 3 2.72 12.78 79.06
CA SER A 3 2.64 12.75 77.59
C SER A 3 1.78 11.51 77.28
N SER A 4 0.91 11.54 76.27
CA SER A 4 0.54 10.40 75.37
C SER A 4 -0.91 10.48 74.91
N SER A 5 -1.14 11.16 73.79
CA SER A 5 -2.23 10.83 72.88
C SER A 5 -1.60 10.06 71.72
N SER A 6 -2.11 8.86 71.47
CA SER A 6 -1.69 7.92 70.45
C SER A 6 -1.72 8.52 69.03
N ASP A 7 -0.55 8.61 68.40
CA ASP A 7 -0.42 8.85 66.96
C ASP A 7 -0.94 7.62 66.20
N ILE A 8 -2.09 7.79 65.54
CA ILE A 8 -2.56 6.90 64.49
C ILE A 8 -1.69 7.22 63.27
N SER A 9 -0.78 6.32 62.94
CA SER A 9 0.05 6.43 61.75
C SER A 9 -0.81 6.40 60.49
N GLU A 10 -0.94 7.55 59.83
CA GLU A 10 -1.43 7.63 58.45
C GLU A 10 -0.56 6.72 57.56
N PRO A 11 -1.17 5.94 56.64
CA PRO A 11 -0.39 5.18 55.68
C PRO A 11 0.34 6.18 54.79
N LYS A 12 1.68 6.15 54.83
CA LYS A 12 2.55 6.90 53.91
C LYS A 12 2.07 6.66 52.49
N THR A 13 1.37 7.64 51.93
CA THR A 13 1.13 7.77 50.50
C THR A 13 2.50 7.87 49.85
N VAL A 14 2.97 6.76 49.31
CA VAL A 14 4.11 6.73 48.40
C VAL A 14 3.73 7.66 47.26
N ALA A 15 4.32 8.86 47.26
CA ALA A 15 4.13 9.84 46.20
C ALA A 15 4.61 9.20 44.89
N LEU A 16 3.66 8.82 44.03
CA LEU A 16 3.93 8.42 42.65
C LEU A 16 4.58 9.63 41.97
N PRO A 17 5.80 9.50 41.40
CA PRO A 17 6.39 10.59 40.64
C PRO A 17 5.48 10.89 39.46
N SER A 18 5.17 12.18 39.29
CA SER A 18 4.38 12.81 38.23
C SER A 18 4.29 11.97 36.95
N SER A 19 3.11 11.38 36.75
CA SER A 19 2.76 10.46 35.68
C SER A 19 2.55 11.15 34.33
N SER A 20 3.60 11.71 33.74
CA SER A 20 3.63 11.94 32.29
C SER A 20 4.38 10.79 31.63
N LEU A 21 3.76 10.15 30.63
CA LEU A 21 4.51 9.32 29.69
C LEU A 21 5.72 10.16 29.21
N PRO A 22 6.94 9.61 29.16
CA PRO A 22 8.07 10.33 28.55
C PRO A 22 7.63 10.82 27.17
N LEU A 23 8.01 12.06 26.81
CA LEU A 23 7.67 12.67 25.53
C LEU A 23 7.98 11.67 24.41
N TRP A 24 6.92 11.15 23.79
CA TRP A 24 6.99 10.09 22.78
C TRP A 24 7.86 10.51 21.57
N ASP A 25 7.98 11.81 21.35
CA ASP A 25 8.74 12.40 20.27
C ASP A 25 10.25 12.13 20.37
N ASP A 26 10.81 11.99 21.58
CA ASP A 26 12.25 11.77 21.81
C ASP A 26 12.61 10.30 22.13
N ASP A 27 11.62 9.40 22.15
CA ASP A 27 11.85 8.01 22.55
C ASP A 27 12.63 7.24 21.45
N PRO A 28 13.67 6.46 21.79
CA PRO A 28 14.36 5.60 20.83
C PRO A 28 13.47 4.49 20.22
N ALA A 29 12.33 4.20 20.87
CA ALA A 29 11.32 3.29 20.36
C ALA A 29 10.44 3.92 19.26
N ASN A 30 10.44 5.25 19.12
CA ASN A 30 9.77 5.94 18.04
C ASN A 30 10.48 5.66 16.71
N ALA A 31 9.72 5.23 15.70
CA ALA A 31 10.23 4.87 14.38
C ALA A 31 10.92 6.03 13.65
N GLN A 32 10.53 7.27 13.96
CA GLN A 32 11.15 8.47 13.40
C GLN A 32 12.57 8.72 13.92
N ASN A 33 12.93 8.19 15.09
CA ASN A 33 14.25 8.40 15.71
C ASN A 33 15.27 7.31 15.36
N TRP A 34 14.89 6.34 14.53
CA TRP A 34 15.77 5.22 14.16
C TRP A 34 16.94 5.65 13.26
N GLY A 35 18.07 4.95 13.38
CA GLY A 35 19.19 5.08 12.45
C GLY A 35 18.80 4.74 11.01
N ARG A 36 19.49 5.36 10.03
CA ARG A 36 19.14 5.26 8.60
C ARG A 36 19.00 3.83 8.08
N PHE A 37 19.90 2.93 8.46
CA PHE A 37 19.84 1.52 8.05
C PHE A 37 18.55 0.83 8.51
N LYS A 38 18.15 1.08 9.76
CA LYS A 38 16.93 0.52 10.33
C LYS A 38 15.68 1.08 9.66
N LYS A 39 15.69 2.37 9.28
CA LYS A 39 14.61 2.98 8.49
C LYS A 39 14.50 2.33 7.12
N ILE A 40 15.62 2.23 6.39
CA ILE A 40 15.67 1.61 5.05
C ILE A 40 15.18 0.17 5.10
N TYR A 41 15.66 -0.61 6.07
CA TYR A 41 15.25 -2.00 6.22
C TYR A 41 13.73 -2.14 6.49
N ASN A 42 13.18 -1.36 7.41
CA ASN A 42 11.73 -1.39 7.69
C ASN A 42 10.88 -0.86 6.52
N THR A 43 11.43 -0.02 5.64
CA THR A 43 10.76 0.34 4.38
C THR A 43 10.93 -0.67 3.27
N ALA A 44 12.02 -1.42 3.24
CA ALA A 44 12.26 -2.44 2.22
C ALA A 44 11.31 -3.64 2.39
N VAL A 45 10.95 -3.99 3.63
CA VAL A 45 10.03 -5.09 3.94
C VAL A 45 8.67 -4.95 3.23
N PRO A 46 7.88 -3.88 3.44
CA PRO A 46 6.63 -3.71 2.71
C PRO A 46 6.84 -3.60 1.20
N SER A 47 7.92 -2.99 0.71
CA SER A 47 8.22 -2.90 -0.73
C SER A 47 8.41 -4.27 -1.38
N LEU A 48 9.21 -5.15 -0.77
CA LEU A 48 9.44 -6.49 -1.28
C LEU A 48 8.18 -7.35 -1.21
N LEU A 49 7.39 -7.22 -0.14
CA LEU A 49 6.10 -7.91 -0.05
C LEU A 49 5.11 -7.38 -1.10
N CYS A 50 5.09 -6.08 -1.38
CA CYS A 50 4.28 -5.53 -2.47
C CYS A 50 4.75 -6.00 -3.85
N LEU A 51 6.06 -6.17 -4.06
CA LEU A 51 6.60 -6.81 -5.25
C LEU A 51 6.07 -8.25 -5.39
N LEU A 52 6.07 -9.02 -4.29
CA LEU A 52 5.55 -10.38 -4.28
C LEU A 52 4.07 -10.45 -4.66
N ILE A 53 3.23 -9.53 -4.15
CA ILE A 53 1.80 -9.45 -4.47
C ILE A 53 1.60 -9.37 -5.98
N SER A 54 2.28 -8.41 -6.60
CA SER A 54 2.17 -8.13 -8.03
C SER A 54 2.84 -9.21 -8.89
N PHE A 55 3.95 -9.77 -8.42
CA PHE A 55 4.65 -10.90 -9.05
C PHE A 55 3.76 -12.14 -9.13
N ALA A 56 3.15 -12.52 -8.00
CA ALA A 56 2.28 -13.69 -7.86
C ALA A 56 1.02 -13.61 -8.75
N LEU A 57 0.56 -12.40 -9.05
CA LEU A 57 -0.51 -12.17 -10.02
C LEU A 57 -0.02 -12.41 -11.46
N ALA A 58 1.06 -11.74 -11.86
CA ALA A 58 1.50 -11.70 -13.25
C ALA A 58 2.15 -13.00 -13.75
N ILE A 59 2.84 -13.74 -12.88
CA ILE A 59 3.49 -15.02 -13.23
C ILE A 59 2.52 -16.07 -13.80
N TYR A 60 1.23 -15.94 -13.46
CA TYR A 60 0.18 -16.84 -13.96
C TYR A 60 -0.20 -16.57 -15.42
N SER A 61 -0.19 -15.30 -15.85
CA SER A 61 -0.64 -14.87 -17.18
C SER A 61 -0.05 -15.71 -18.34
N PRO A 62 1.28 -15.86 -18.47
CA PRO A 62 1.87 -16.66 -19.55
C PRO A 62 1.62 -18.17 -19.43
N SER A 63 1.28 -18.68 -18.25
CA SER A 63 1.04 -20.11 -18.00
C SER A 63 -0.42 -20.54 -18.22
N HIS A 64 -1.33 -19.62 -18.52
CA HIS A 64 -2.77 -19.93 -18.62
C HIS A 64 -3.11 -20.93 -19.75
N SER A 65 -2.32 -21.00 -20.82
CA SER A 65 -2.46 -21.99 -21.90
C SER A 65 -2.26 -23.42 -21.39
N HIS A 66 -1.25 -23.65 -20.56
CA HIS A 66 -1.00 -24.95 -19.92
C HIS A 66 -2.12 -25.33 -18.94
N VAL A 67 -2.75 -24.35 -18.29
CA VAL A 67 -3.93 -24.59 -17.43
C VAL A 67 -5.14 -25.00 -18.29
N GLN A 68 -5.30 -24.36 -19.45
CA GLN A 68 -6.35 -24.68 -20.42
C GLN A 68 -6.25 -26.14 -20.88
N GLU A 69 -5.04 -26.59 -21.23
CA GLU A 69 -4.76 -27.96 -21.64
C GLU A 69 -4.94 -28.95 -20.48
N ALA A 70 -4.39 -28.65 -19.30
CA ALA A 70 -4.44 -29.56 -18.15
C ALA A 70 -5.84 -29.81 -17.60
N PHE A 71 -6.77 -28.86 -17.75
CA PHE A 71 -8.15 -28.99 -17.27
C PHE A 71 -9.18 -29.10 -18.39
N HIS A 72 -8.75 -29.16 -19.66
CA HIS A 72 -9.62 -29.21 -20.85
C HIS A 72 -10.73 -28.14 -20.83
N THR A 73 -10.36 -26.88 -20.58
CA THR A 73 -11.31 -25.77 -20.47
C THR A 73 -11.17 -24.76 -21.62
N SER A 74 -12.05 -23.76 -21.70
CA SER A 74 -11.87 -22.62 -22.62
C SER A 74 -10.86 -21.60 -22.08
N THR A 75 -10.29 -20.78 -22.96
CA THR A 75 -9.36 -19.69 -22.61
C THR A 75 -9.98 -18.70 -21.61
N THR A 76 -11.27 -18.41 -21.75
CA THR A 76 -11.98 -17.54 -20.80
C THR A 76 -12.01 -18.14 -19.39
N LYS A 77 -12.20 -19.46 -19.29
CA LYS A 77 -12.25 -20.16 -17.98
C LYS A 77 -10.85 -20.28 -17.36
N SER A 78 -9.79 -20.48 -18.15
CA SER A 78 -8.42 -20.57 -17.64
C SER A 78 -7.90 -19.25 -17.05
N LEU A 79 -8.50 -18.11 -17.41
CA LEU A 79 -8.21 -16.80 -16.82
C LEU A 79 -8.98 -16.52 -15.50
N VAL A 80 -9.98 -17.33 -15.13
CA VAL A 80 -10.74 -17.13 -13.89
C VAL A 80 -9.86 -17.09 -12.63
N PRO A 81 -8.85 -17.97 -12.45
CA PRO A 81 -7.95 -17.89 -11.28
C PRO A 81 -7.07 -16.64 -11.24
N PHE A 82 -6.79 -16.01 -12.39
CA PHE A 82 -6.14 -14.71 -12.46
C PHE A 82 -7.08 -13.62 -11.93
N ALA A 83 -8.32 -13.58 -12.45
CA ALA A 83 -9.33 -12.60 -12.02
C ALA A 83 -9.69 -12.75 -10.53
N MET A 84 -9.84 -13.98 -10.04
CA MET A 84 -10.14 -14.27 -8.63
C MET A 84 -9.03 -13.78 -7.70
N TYR A 85 -7.76 -13.88 -8.10
CA TYR A 85 -6.67 -13.29 -7.33
C TYR A 85 -6.80 -11.77 -7.23
N VAL A 86 -7.13 -11.09 -8.34
CA VAL A 86 -7.36 -9.63 -8.36
C VAL A 86 -8.56 -9.24 -7.47
N TYR A 87 -9.65 -9.99 -7.50
CA TYR A 87 -10.77 -9.78 -6.56
C TYR A 87 -10.31 -9.94 -5.11
N GLY A 88 -9.47 -10.94 -4.81
CA GLY A 88 -8.86 -11.10 -3.49
C GLY A 88 -8.08 -9.85 -3.07
N LEU A 89 -7.28 -9.28 -3.97
CA LEU A 89 -6.51 -8.05 -3.71
C LEU A 89 -7.40 -6.84 -3.37
N ALA A 90 -8.63 -6.79 -3.88
CA ALA A 90 -9.56 -5.70 -3.60
C ALA A 90 -10.13 -5.78 -2.17
N PHE A 91 -10.47 -6.98 -1.70
CA PHE A 91 -11.11 -7.16 -0.39
C PHE A 91 -10.11 -7.23 0.78
N GLY A 92 -8.89 -7.70 0.53
CA GLY A 92 -7.94 -7.93 1.62
C GLY A 92 -7.48 -6.67 2.38
N PRO A 93 -7.23 -5.50 1.74
CA PRO A 93 -6.94 -4.23 2.43
C PRO A 93 -8.01 -3.85 3.47
N MET A 94 -9.28 -4.19 3.21
CA MET A 94 -10.41 -3.87 4.08
C MET A 94 -10.32 -4.63 5.41
N ILE A 95 -9.73 -5.82 5.41
CA ILE A 95 -9.53 -6.61 6.64
C ILE A 95 -8.20 -6.23 7.29
N ALA A 96 -7.15 -6.03 6.48
CA ALA A 96 -5.80 -5.78 6.95
C ALA A 96 -5.62 -4.43 7.65
N ALA A 97 -6.24 -3.37 7.12
CA ALA A 97 -6.02 -2.00 7.61
C ALA A 97 -6.36 -1.83 9.11
N PRO A 98 -7.55 -2.23 9.62
CA PRO A 98 -7.89 -2.00 11.03
C PRO A 98 -7.20 -2.99 11.98
N ILE A 99 -6.90 -4.21 11.50
CA ILE A 99 -6.07 -5.17 12.25
C ILE A 99 -4.68 -4.57 12.48
N SER A 100 -4.13 -3.85 11.49
CA SER A 100 -2.82 -3.20 11.60
C SER A 100 -2.79 -2.09 12.66
N GLU A 101 -3.88 -1.36 12.84
CA GLU A 101 -3.99 -0.30 13.86
C GLU A 101 -4.11 -0.86 15.28
N THR A 102 -4.57 -2.09 15.43
CA THR A 102 -4.78 -2.72 16.74
C THR A 102 -3.58 -3.55 17.18
N TYR A 103 -3.10 -4.43 16.30
CA TYR A 103 -2.02 -5.37 16.60
C TYR A 103 -0.63 -4.87 16.18
N GLY A 104 -0.58 -3.81 15.37
CA GLY A 104 0.65 -3.27 14.78
C GLY A 104 0.85 -3.71 13.34
N ARG A 105 1.75 -3.02 12.65
CA ARG A 105 2.07 -3.26 11.24
C ARG A 105 2.93 -4.51 11.07
N ARG A 106 3.82 -4.80 12.02
CA ARG A 106 4.69 -6.00 11.97
C ARG A 106 3.87 -7.28 12.00
N PHE A 107 2.79 -7.30 12.78
CA PHE A 107 1.89 -8.45 12.89
C PHE A 107 1.33 -8.84 11.52
N ILE A 108 0.94 -7.85 10.71
CA ILE A 108 0.40 -8.07 9.37
C ILE A 108 1.42 -8.77 8.47
N TYR A 109 2.67 -8.29 8.44
CA TYR A 109 3.72 -8.88 7.61
C TYR A 109 4.09 -10.30 8.03
N LEU A 110 4.04 -10.60 9.33
CA LEU A 110 4.44 -11.90 9.85
C LEU A 110 3.35 -12.95 9.78
N VAL A 111 2.08 -12.57 9.93
CA VAL A 111 0.95 -13.51 10.05
C VAL A 111 0.16 -13.64 8.76
N MET A 112 -0.13 -12.53 8.06
CA MET A 112 -0.98 -12.60 6.85
C MET A 112 -0.22 -13.17 5.65
N THR A 113 1.08 -12.86 5.52
CA THR A 113 1.93 -13.39 4.44
C THR A 113 2.01 -14.93 4.42
N PRO A 114 2.29 -15.66 5.52
CA PRO A 114 2.33 -17.11 5.49
C PRO A 114 0.96 -17.76 5.29
N ILE A 115 -0.12 -17.15 5.76
CA ILE A 115 -1.48 -17.61 5.44
C ILE A 115 -1.70 -17.56 3.92
N ALA A 116 -1.30 -16.46 3.27
CA ALA A 116 -1.38 -16.37 1.82
C ALA A 116 -0.51 -17.42 1.11
N MET A 117 0.71 -17.65 1.59
CA MET A 117 1.60 -18.69 1.04
C MET A 117 0.98 -20.09 1.17
N PHE A 118 0.28 -20.40 2.27
CA PHE A 118 -0.43 -21.68 2.41
C PHE A 118 -1.52 -21.86 1.34
N PHE A 119 -2.26 -20.79 1.00
CA PHE A 119 -3.23 -20.86 -0.10
C PHE A 119 -2.58 -20.95 -1.49
N ILE A 120 -1.41 -20.33 -1.71
CA ILE A 120 -0.64 -20.52 -2.94
C ILE A 120 -0.12 -21.96 -3.06
N LEU A 121 0.28 -22.58 -1.94
CA LEU A 121 0.63 -24.00 -1.87
C LEU A 121 -0.58 -24.87 -2.25
N GLY A 122 -1.77 -24.57 -1.73
CA GLY A 122 -3.01 -25.23 -2.12
C GLY A 122 -3.35 -25.06 -3.61
N ALA A 123 -3.09 -23.88 -4.19
CA ALA A 123 -3.25 -23.63 -5.62
C ALA A 123 -2.31 -24.49 -6.48
N GLY A 124 -1.08 -24.73 -6.03
CA GLY A 124 -0.13 -25.61 -6.72
C GLY A 124 -0.56 -27.09 -6.76
N PHE A 125 -1.25 -27.54 -5.71
CA PHE A 125 -1.82 -28.89 -5.61
C PHE A 125 -3.25 -29.02 -6.17
N ALA A 126 -3.78 -27.97 -6.82
CA ALA A 126 -5.13 -28.04 -7.36
C ALA A 126 -5.25 -29.06 -8.51
N HIS A 127 -6.32 -29.88 -8.44
CA HIS A 127 -6.69 -30.87 -9.45
C HIS A 127 -7.92 -30.46 -10.28
N ASN A 128 -8.50 -29.30 -9.98
CA ASN A 128 -9.60 -28.74 -10.74
C ASN A 128 -9.53 -27.20 -10.73
N LEU A 129 -10.21 -26.58 -11.70
CA LEU A 129 -10.20 -25.13 -11.89
C LEU A 129 -10.84 -24.37 -10.70
N ALA A 130 -11.87 -24.94 -10.08
CA ALA A 130 -12.57 -24.29 -8.97
C ALA A 130 -11.69 -24.16 -7.72
N THR A 131 -10.98 -25.23 -7.35
CA THR A 131 -10.00 -25.25 -6.27
C THR A 131 -8.87 -24.27 -6.56
N LEU A 132 -8.36 -24.26 -7.80
CA LEU A 132 -7.33 -23.30 -8.22
C LEU A 132 -7.82 -21.84 -8.05
N ALA A 133 -9.05 -21.55 -8.49
CA ALA A 133 -9.65 -20.23 -8.39
C ALA A 133 -9.89 -19.79 -6.94
N VAL A 134 -10.45 -20.66 -6.09
CA VAL A 134 -10.73 -20.36 -4.67
C VAL A 134 -9.44 -20.20 -3.87
N CYS A 135 -8.45 -21.07 -4.07
CA CYS A 135 -7.15 -20.94 -3.44
C CYS A 135 -6.47 -19.62 -3.83
N ARG A 136 -6.54 -19.22 -5.11
CA ARG A 136 -5.99 -17.93 -5.56
C ARG A 136 -6.77 -16.72 -5.06
N LEU A 137 -8.09 -16.80 -4.91
CA LEU A 137 -8.92 -15.77 -4.26
C LEU A 137 -8.45 -15.52 -2.82
N LEU A 138 -8.33 -16.59 -2.04
CA LEU A 138 -7.90 -16.49 -0.64
C LEU A 138 -6.45 -16.05 -0.53
N ALA A 139 -5.56 -16.56 -1.39
CA ALA A 139 -4.18 -16.08 -1.47
C ALA A 139 -4.11 -14.57 -1.74
N GLY A 140 -4.86 -14.06 -2.72
CA GLY A 140 -4.95 -12.63 -3.03
C GLY A 140 -5.46 -11.81 -1.83
N MET A 141 -6.49 -12.31 -1.14
CA MET A 141 -7.03 -11.64 0.04
C MET A 141 -5.99 -11.45 1.14
N PHE A 142 -5.27 -12.51 1.53
CA PHE A 142 -4.30 -12.41 2.63
C PHE A 142 -2.99 -11.73 2.20
N ILE A 143 -2.54 -11.89 0.95
CA ILE A 143 -1.27 -11.32 0.50
C ILE A 143 -1.35 -9.82 0.27
N SER A 144 -2.54 -9.26 0.03
CA SER A 144 -2.75 -7.83 -0.24
C SER A 144 -2.45 -6.90 0.95
N ALA A 145 -2.39 -7.46 2.17
CA ALA A 145 -2.28 -6.70 3.41
C ALA A 145 -1.10 -5.70 3.46
N PRO A 146 0.11 -6.04 2.96
CA PRO A 146 1.24 -5.12 2.90
C PRO A 146 1.03 -3.93 1.96
N LEU A 147 0.17 -4.05 0.94
CA LEU A 147 -0.13 -2.94 0.04
C LEU A 147 -0.84 -1.80 0.79
N ALA A 148 -1.80 -2.14 1.66
CA ALA A 148 -2.54 -1.19 2.46
C ALA A 148 -1.70 -0.60 3.60
N VAL A 149 -0.95 -1.47 4.29
CA VAL A 149 -0.23 -1.09 5.51
C VAL A 149 1.14 -0.48 5.21
N GLY A 150 1.74 -0.82 4.06
CA GLY A 150 3.09 -0.41 3.66
C GLY A 150 3.26 1.11 3.53
N ALA A 151 2.28 1.81 2.93
CA ALA A 151 2.32 3.27 2.85
C ALA A 151 2.32 3.90 4.26
N GLY A 152 1.53 3.35 5.18
CA GLY A 152 1.52 3.81 6.56
C GLY A 152 2.82 3.50 7.33
N THR A 153 3.49 2.38 7.07
CA THR A 153 4.83 2.12 7.63
C THR A 153 5.83 3.19 7.21
N ILE A 154 5.74 3.67 5.98
CA ILE A 154 6.63 4.74 5.49
C ILE A 154 6.32 6.06 6.17
N MET A 155 5.04 6.38 6.36
CA MET A 155 4.60 7.58 7.11
C MET A 155 4.99 7.52 8.58
N ASP A 156 5.06 6.34 9.19
CA ASP A 156 5.52 6.20 10.58
C ASP A 156 7.05 6.41 10.72
N VAL A 157 7.83 6.01 9.71
CA VAL A 157 9.31 5.96 9.76
C VAL A 157 9.97 7.24 9.23
N TRP A 158 9.37 7.85 8.22
CA TRP A 158 9.90 9.03 7.52
C TRP A 158 9.01 10.25 7.73
N SER A 159 9.62 11.44 7.70
CA SER A 159 8.93 12.72 7.85
C SER A 159 9.26 13.66 6.69
N GLY A 160 8.32 14.57 6.39
CA GLY A 160 8.47 15.61 5.36
C GLY A 160 8.71 15.04 3.96
N GLN A 161 9.72 15.57 3.27
CA GLN A 161 10.04 15.17 1.88
C GLN A 161 10.47 13.70 1.74
N ALA A 162 11.02 13.10 2.81
CA ALA A 162 11.46 11.72 2.76
C ALA A 162 10.28 10.74 2.65
N THR A 163 9.11 11.12 3.17
CA THR A 163 7.88 10.32 3.10
C THR A 163 7.42 10.13 1.66
N GLY A 164 7.36 11.21 0.87
CA GLY A 164 7.01 11.15 -0.55
C GLY A 164 7.96 10.26 -1.34
N ARG A 165 9.28 10.38 -1.11
CA ARG A 165 10.30 9.52 -1.75
C ARG A 165 10.14 8.05 -1.36
N GLY A 166 9.83 7.78 -0.10
CA GLY A 166 9.56 6.42 0.39
C GLY A 166 8.35 5.80 -0.29
N VAL A 167 7.23 6.54 -0.39
CA VAL A 167 6.01 6.08 -1.07
C VAL A 167 6.26 5.82 -2.56
N THR A 168 7.01 6.70 -3.23
CA THR A 168 7.42 6.48 -4.62
C THR A 168 8.23 5.19 -4.76
N LEU A 169 9.19 4.92 -3.87
CA LEU A 169 10.00 3.69 -3.91
C LEU A 169 9.14 2.44 -3.67
N LEU A 170 8.22 2.48 -2.69
CA LEU A 170 7.29 1.40 -2.40
C LEU A 170 6.47 1.03 -3.62
N MET A 171 5.83 2.03 -4.23
CA MET A 171 4.95 1.81 -5.38
C MET A 171 5.75 1.41 -6.62
N THR A 172 6.93 2.00 -6.86
CA THR A 172 7.80 1.59 -7.97
C THR A 172 8.18 0.13 -7.86
N THR A 173 8.53 -0.32 -6.65
CA THR A 173 8.88 -1.72 -6.39
C THR A 173 7.67 -2.63 -6.58
N ALA A 174 6.47 -2.20 -6.17
CA ALA A 174 5.22 -2.91 -6.39
C ALA A 174 4.86 -3.04 -7.89
N PHE A 175 5.06 -1.99 -8.69
CA PHE A 175 4.80 -1.98 -10.14
C PHE A 175 5.90 -2.64 -10.97
N LEU A 176 7.08 -2.90 -10.40
CA LEU A 176 8.09 -3.74 -11.03
C LEU A 176 7.71 -5.23 -10.96
N GLY A 177 6.92 -5.61 -9.95
CA GLY A 177 6.47 -6.98 -9.71
C GLY A 177 5.77 -7.65 -10.92
N PRO A 178 4.81 -7.00 -11.61
CA PRO A 178 4.18 -7.60 -12.79
C PRO A 178 5.15 -7.84 -13.94
N ALA A 179 6.09 -6.92 -14.17
CA ALA A 179 7.08 -7.06 -15.23
C ALA A 179 8.02 -8.24 -14.96
N ILE A 180 8.54 -8.35 -13.74
CA ILE A 180 9.38 -9.49 -13.32
C ILE A 180 8.56 -10.78 -13.32
N GLY A 181 7.31 -10.73 -12.86
CA GLY A 181 6.40 -11.87 -12.81
C GLY A 181 6.12 -12.45 -14.19
N SER A 182 5.74 -11.62 -15.15
CA SER A 182 5.52 -12.05 -16.53
C SER A 182 6.80 -12.50 -17.24
N LEU A 183 7.94 -11.85 -16.96
CA LEU A 183 9.24 -12.26 -17.49
C LEU A 183 9.60 -13.69 -17.04
N ILE A 184 9.60 -13.95 -15.73
CA ILE A 184 9.91 -15.27 -15.17
C ILE A 184 8.82 -16.28 -15.57
N GLY A 185 7.56 -15.86 -15.55
CA GLY A 185 6.42 -16.69 -15.94
C GLY A 185 6.47 -17.15 -17.39
N GLY A 186 6.96 -16.33 -18.32
CA GLY A 186 7.11 -16.69 -19.74
C GLY A 186 8.10 -17.85 -19.93
N TRP A 187 9.23 -17.80 -19.23
CA TRP A 187 10.23 -18.87 -19.26
C TRP A 187 9.76 -20.14 -18.54
N ILE A 188 9.02 -19.99 -17.43
CA ILE A 188 8.38 -21.12 -16.76
C ILE A 188 7.38 -21.79 -17.71
N ALA A 189 6.51 -21.01 -18.35
CA ALA A 189 5.54 -21.55 -19.30
C ALA A 189 6.22 -22.24 -20.49
N GLN A 190 7.42 -21.84 -20.90
CA GLN A 190 8.10 -22.49 -22.02
C GLN A 190 8.71 -23.86 -21.67
N TYR A 191 9.19 -24.05 -20.43
CA TYR A 191 10.00 -25.22 -20.06
C TYR A 191 9.38 -26.11 -18.97
N LYS A 192 8.34 -25.64 -18.30
CA LYS A 192 7.76 -26.27 -17.10
C LYS A 192 6.23 -26.15 -17.12
N ASP A 193 5.58 -26.94 -16.27
CA ASP A 193 4.13 -26.89 -16.08
C ASP A 193 3.67 -25.61 -15.38
N TRP A 194 2.38 -25.28 -15.56
CA TRP A 194 1.72 -24.16 -14.88
C TRP A 194 1.86 -24.19 -13.35
N ARG A 195 2.03 -25.37 -12.73
CA ARG A 195 2.22 -25.51 -11.28
C ARG A 195 3.49 -24.81 -10.79
N TRP A 196 4.53 -24.76 -11.62
CA TRP A 196 5.77 -24.07 -11.29
C TRP A 196 5.58 -22.57 -11.12
N SER A 197 4.55 -21.97 -11.72
CA SER A 197 4.19 -20.56 -11.43
C SER A 197 3.85 -20.36 -9.94
N GLN A 198 3.20 -21.34 -9.30
CA GLN A 198 2.87 -21.31 -7.88
C GLN A 198 4.11 -21.61 -7.02
N TRP A 199 4.90 -22.62 -7.39
CA TRP A 199 6.13 -22.98 -6.66
C TRP A 199 7.16 -21.86 -6.63
N THR A 200 7.41 -21.19 -7.75
CA THR A 200 8.32 -20.05 -7.80
C THR A 200 7.84 -18.89 -6.93
N THR A 201 6.52 -18.65 -6.91
CA THR A 201 5.92 -17.66 -6.01
C THR A 201 6.12 -18.02 -4.55
N LEU A 202 6.01 -19.29 -4.17
CA LEU A 202 6.26 -19.74 -2.80
C LEU A 202 7.72 -19.57 -2.38
N PHE A 203 8.68 -19.94 -3.23
CA PHE A 203 10.10 -19.79 -2.89
C PHE A 203 10.47 -18.31 -2.70
N LEU A 204 10.01 -17.44 -3.60
CA LEU A 204 10.22 -16.00 -3.48
C LEU A 204 9.50 -15.44 -2.24
N GLY A 205 8.27 -15.88 -1.99
CA GLY A 205 7.48 -15.47 -0.84
C GLY A 205 8.11 -15.89 0.49
N ALA A 206 8.65 -17.10 0.57
CA ALA A 206 9.35 -17.60 1.75
C ALA A 206 10.62 -16.78 2.01
N ALA A 207 11.40 -16.46 0.97
CA ALA A 207 12.59 -15.62 1.10
C ALA A 207 12.24 -14.22 1.65
N PHE A 208 11.19 -13.59 1.11
CA PHE A 208 10.76 -12.27 1.58
C PHE A 208 10.10 -12.30 2.96
N TRP A 209 9.42 -13.38 3.31
CA TRP A 209 8.87 -13.57 4.65
C TRP A 209 9.96 -13.80 5.70
N ILE A 210 11.00 -14.58 5.39
CA ILE A 210 12.19 -14.69 6.26
C ILE A 210 12.84 -13.31 6.42
N PHE A 211 12.97 -12.56 5.31
CA PHE A 211 13.47 -11.20 5.37
C PHE A 211 12.57 -10.27 6.21
N SER A 212 11.25 -10.46 6.23
CA SER A 212 10.33 -9.64 7.03
C SER A 212 10.38 -9.93 8.53
N MET A 213 10.96 -11.06 8.96
CA MET A 213 11.06 -11.42 10.39
C MET A 213 11.85 -10.42 11.23
N GLY A 214 12.88 -9.82 10.65
CA GLY A 214 13.69 -8.80 11.32
C GLY A 214 13.00 -7.44 11.40
N ALA A 215 11.83 -7.25 10.78
CA ALA A 215 11.09 -6.00 10.85
C ALA A 215 10.76 -5.64 12.30
N GLN A 216 10.80 -4.36 12.62
CA GLN A 216 10.42 -3.85 13.94
C GLN A 216 9.08 -3.15 13.85
N GLU A 217 8.37 -3.09 14.97
CA GLU A 217 7.06 -2.43 15.02
C GLU A 217 7.25 -0.92 14.84
N SER A 218 6.71 -0.37 13.74
CA SER A 218 6.79 1.06 13.45
C SER A 218 5.66 1.86 14.09
N TYR A 219 4.53 1.23 14.39
CA TYR A 219 3.33 1.94 14.78
C TYR A 219 3.35 2.32 16.26
N ALA A 220 3.21 3.62 16.52
CA ALA A 220 3.33 4.20 17.85
C ALA A 220 2.28 3.70 18.85
N GLN A 221 1.02 3.61 18.42
CA GLN A 221 -0.11 3.32 19.31
C GLN A 221 0.00 1.96 20.03
N PRO A 222 0.25 0.82 19.35
CA PRO A 222 0.49 -0.46 20.01
C PRO A 222 1.70 -0.44 20.94
N LEU A 223 2.75 0.31 20.60
CA LEU A 223 3.96 0.39 21.42
C LEU A 223 3.70 1.13 22.74
N ILE A 224 2.99 2.26 22.67
CA ILE A 224 2.55 3.02 23.84
C ILE A 224 1.62 2.17 24.71
N ARG A 225 0.65 1.45 24.11
CA ARG A 225 -0.25 0.56 24.86
C ARG A 225 0.50 -0.54 25.59
N ARG A 226 1.42 -1.24 24.91
CA ARG A 226 2.24 -2.29 25.52
C ARG A 226 3.10 -1.74 26.66
N ARG A 227 3.61 -0.51 26.54
CA ARG A 227 4.41 0.12 27.60
C ARG A 227 3.53 0.59 28.77
N ALA A 228 2.39 1.20 28.52
CA ALA A 228 1.43 1.59 29.55
C ALA A 228 0.97 0.38 30.37
N ALA A 229 0.67 -0.75 29.71
CA ALA A 229 0.32 -2.00 30.37
C ALA A 229 1.46 -2.56 31.23
N LYS A 230 2.71 -2.49 30.75
CA LYS A 230 3.90 -2.91 31.54
C LYS A 230 4.16 -2.03 32.75
N LEU A 231 3.83 -0.73 32.67
CA LEU A 231 4.03 0.24 33.75
C LEU A 231 2.82 0.33 34.70
N GLY A 232 1.75 -0.44 34.47
CA GLY A 232 0.52 -0.37 35.26
C GLY A 232 -0.24 0.96 35.13
N LEU A 233 0.05 1.75 34.09
CA LEU A 233 -0.61 3.02 33.80
C LEU A 233 -1.94 2.79 33.06
N PRO A 234 -2.89 3.75 33.09
CA PRO A 234 -4.13 3.66 32.32
C PRO A 234 -3.81 3.44 30.84
N VAL A 235 -4.18 2.26 30.33
CA VAL A 235 -3.90 1.86 28.95
C VAL A 235 -4.83 2.67 28.03
N PRO A 236 -4.30 3.39 27.03
CA PRO A 236 -5.16 4.09 26.09
C PRO A 236 -6.07 3.08 25.36
N PRO A 237 -7.38 3.35 25.25
CA PRO A 237 -8.36 2.39 24.78
C PRO A 237 -7.99 1.84 23.41
N SER A 238 -8.18 0.54 23.16
CA SER A 238 -8.01 -0.04 21.82
C SER A 238 -8.99 0.61 20.84
N PRO A 239 -8.63 0.81 19.55
CA PRO A 239 -9.53 1.43 18.58
C PRO A 239 -10.72 0.51 18.30
N ILE A 240 -10.55 -0.79 18.58
CA ILE A 240 -11.54 -1.85 18.40
C ILE A 240 -11.94 -2.37 19.79
N PRO A 241 -13.23 -2.32 20.16
CA PRO A 241 -13.74 -2.98 21.37
C PRO A 241 -13.47 -4.49 21.33
N PRO A 242 -13.15 -5.14 22.47
CA PRO A 242 -13.02 -6.60 22.49
C PRO A 242 -14.37 -7.29 22.21
N GLY A 243 -14.34 -8.39 21.45
CA GLY A 243 -15.51 -9.25 21.16
C GLY A 243 -16.20 -8.98 19.83
N VAL A 244 -17.42 -9.52 19.69
CA VAL A 244 -18.23 -9.47 18.44
C VAL A 244 -18.56 -8.03 18.03
N ALA A 245 -18.73 -7.13 19.01
CA ALA A 245 -18.94 -5.71 18.78
C ALA A 245 -17.74 -5.04 18.10
N GLY A 246 -16.51 -5.51 18.35
CA GLY A 246 -15.31 -5.05 17.67
C GLY A 246 -15.23 -5.49 16.21
N ILE A 247 -15.61 -6.73 15.93
CA ILE A 247 -15.69 -7.26 14.56
C ILE A 247 -16.79 -6.56 13.78
N GLN A 248 -17.95 -6.32 14.40
CA GLN A 248 -19.03 -5.52 13.80
C GLN A 248 -18.58 -4.08 13.56
N MET A 249 -17.96 -3.42 14.53
CA MET A 249 -17.45 -2.05 14.35
C MET A 249 -16.36 -1.98 13.28
N MET A 250 -15.45 -2.96 13.20
CA MET A 250 -14.50 -3.08 12.09
C MET A 250 -15.21 -3.21 10.76
N LEU A 251 -16.12 -4.17 10.62
CA LEU A 251 -16.85 -4.39 9.36
C LEU A 251 -17.67 -3.16 8.98
N THR A 252 -18.36 -2.51 9.92
CA THR A 252 -19.17 -1.32 9.63
C THR A 252 -18.30 -0.10 9.32
N VAL A 253 -17.26 0.19 10.11
CA VAL A 253 -16.42 1.39 9.89
C VAL A 253 -15.52 1.23 8.66
N THR A 254 -14.99 0.03 8.43
CA THR A 254 -14.06 -0.22 7.32
C THR A 254 -14.75 -0.45 5.99
N LEU A 255 -15.98 -0.97 5.99
CA LEU A 255 -16.74 -1.20 4.76
C LEU A 255 -17.73 -0.07 4.47
N ALA A 256 -18.49 0.42 5.48
CA ALA A 256 -19.54 1.40 5.23
C ALA A 256 -18.99 2.80 4.97
N ARG A 257 -17.90 3.22 5.60
CA ARG A 257 -17.36 4.59 5.43
C ARG A 257 -16.80 4.84 4.01
N PRO A 258 -15.96 3.97 3.42
CA PRO A 258 -15.51 4.17 2.05
C PRO A 258 -16.64 4.06 1.03
N VAL A 259 -17.57 3.11 1.22
CA VAL A 259 -18.74 2.96 0.32
C VAL A 259 -19.63 4.20 0.37
N TYR A 260 -19.93 4.71 1.57
CA TYR A 260 -20.67 5.95 1.73
C TYR A 260 -19.96 7.13 1.06
N MET A 261 -18.66 7.31 1.31
CA MET A 261 -17.86 8.38 0.69
C MET A 261 -17.86 8.33 -0.84
N ILE A 262 -17.84 7.15 -1.46
CA ILE A 262 -17.91 7.00 -2.93
C ILE A 262 -19.22 7.56 -3.50
N PHE A 263 -20.33 7.47 -2.77
CA PHE A 263 -21.63 7.96 -3.23
C PHE A 263 -21.94 9.40 -2.77
N THR A 264 -21.34 9.87 -1.68
CA THR A 264 -21.62 11.21 -1.15
C THR A 264 -20.61 12.27 -1.55
N GLU A 265 -19.34 11.90 -1.79
CA GLU A 265 -18.27 12.83 -2.16
C GLU A 265 -17.90 12.64 -3.65
N PRO A 266 -18.33 13.53 -4.56
CA PRO A 266 -18.09 13.39 -6.00
C PRO A 266 -16.61 13.26 -6.38
N ILE A 267 -15.73 13.96 -5.65
CA ILE A 267 -14.28 13.93 -5.89
C ILE A 267 -13.72 12.54 -5.62
N VAL A 268 -14.08 11.92 -4.49
CA VAL A 268 -13.67 10.55 -4.15
C VAL A 268 -14.16 9.57 -5.20
N SER A 269 -15.40 9.75 -5.68
CA SER A 269 -15.99 8.92 -6.73
C SER A 269 -15.20 9.01 -8.05
N LEU A 270 -14.97 10.23 -8.56
CA LEU A 270 -14.26 10.46 -9.82
C LEU A 270 -12.81 9.96 -9.76
N CYS A 271 -12.11 10.22 -8.67
CA CYS A 271 -10.73 9.78 -8.50
C CYS A 271 -10.60 8.26 -8.32
N SER A 272 -11.53 7.64 -7.60
CA SER A 272 -11.60 6.18 -7.45
C SER A 272 -11.91 5.50 -8.78
N MET A 273 -12.87 6.06 -9.54
CA MET A 273 -13.21 5.58 -10.88
C MET A 273 -12.00 5.66 -11.81
N TYR A 274 -11.30 6.80 -11.84
CA TYR A 274 -10.10 6.97 -12.65
C TYR A 274 -8.99 6.00 -12.25
N SER A 275 -8.70 5.84 -10.95
CA SER A 275 -7.69 4.90 -10.47
C SER A 275 -8.06 3.43 -10.78
N SER A 276 -9.34 3.08 -10.68
CA SER A 276 -9.84 1.75 -11.05
C SER A 276 -9.66 1.47 -12.54
N LEU A 277 -9.91 2.47 -13.39
CA LEU A 277 -9.71 2.38 -14.82
C LEU A 277 -8.22 2.18 -15.16
N ASN A 278 -7.32 2.96 -14.54
CA ASN A 278 -5.88 2.77 -14.72
C ASN A 278 -5.43 1.35 -14.30
N PHE A 279 -5.91 0.84 -13.17
CA PHE A 279 -5.56 -0.52 -12.70
C PHE A 279 -6.10 -1.60 -13.63
N SER A 280 -7.35 -1.45 -14.06
CA SER A 280 -7.99 -2.38 -14.98
C SER A 280 -7.24 -2.44 -16.32
N VAL A 281 -6.86 -1.28 -16.87
CA VAL A 281 -6.11 -1.21 -18.11
C VAL A 281 -4.76 -1.90 -17.96
N LEU A 282 -4.03 -1.67 -16.85
CA LEU A 282 -2.77 -2.36 -16.57
C LEU A 282 -2.91 -3.88 -16.61
N PHE A 283 -3.88 -4.45 -15.91
CA PHE A 283 -4.03 -5.91 -15.87
C PHE A 283 -4.54 -6.51 -17.17
N CYS A 284 -5.47 -5.84 -17.87
CA CYS A 284 -5.86 -6.25 -19.21
C CYS A 284 -4.66 -6.23 -20.17
N PHE A 285 -3.78 -5.23 -20.03
CA PHE A 285 -2.58 -5.11 -20.85
C PHE A 285 -1.58 -6.26 -20.61
N LEU A 286 -1.39 -6.69 -19.35
CA LEU A 286 -0.53 -7.85 -19.02
C LEU A 286 -1.03 -9.15 -19.66
N ALA A 287 -2.33 -9.32 -19.82
CA ALA A 287 -2.93 -10.48 -20.49
C ALA A 287 -2.89 -10.37 -22.02
N CYS A 288 -2.94 -9.14 -22.56
CA CYS A 288 -2.93 -8.87 -23.99
C CYS A 288 -1.55 -9.11 -24.63
N VAL A 289 -0.44 -8.78 -23.93
CA VAL A 289 0.91 -8.91 -24.49
C VAL A 289 1.21 -10.34 -24.98
N PRO A 290 1.07 -11.42 -24.17
CA PRO A 290 1.32 -12.76 -24.67
C PRO A 290 0.43 -13.15 -25.87
N LEU A 291 -0.81 -12.66 -25.91
CA LEU A 291 -1.76 -12.94 -26.99
C LEU A 291 -1.28 -12.31 -28.31
N VAL A 292 -0.93 -11.02 -28.31
CA VAL A 292 -0.46 -10.31 -29.52
C VAL A 292 0.87 -10.87 -30.04
N TYR A 293 1.86 -11.06 -29.16
CA TYR A 293 3.19 -11.49 -29.62
C TYR A 293 3.25 -12.96 -30.04
N THR A 294 2.41 -13.82 -29.46
CA THR A 294 2.31 -15.22 -29.91
C THR A 294 1.53 -15.31 -31.23
N ASP A 295 0.37 -14.66 -31.34
CA ASP A 295 -0.53 -14.83 -32.49
C ASP A 295 -0.09 -14.04 -33.73
N VAL A 296 0.44 -12.81 -33.55
CA VAL A 296 0.81 -11.92 -34.68
C VAL A 296 2.27 -12.09 -35.08
N TYR A 297 3.17 -12.16 -34.10
CA TYR A 297 4.62 -12.20 -34.33
C TYR A 297 5.25 -13.59 -34.22
N GLY A 298 4.49 -14.60 -33.77
CA GLY A 298 4.97 -15.98 -33.64
C GLY A 298 6.06 -16.16 -32.57
N PHE A 299 6.10 -15.30 -31.55
CA PHE A 299 7.10 -15.38 -30.49
C PHE A 299 6.87 -16.58 -29.59
N THR A 300 7.97 -17.15 -29.07
CA THR A 300 7.86 -18.18 -28.03
C THR A 300 7.38 -17.57 -26.70
N PRO A 301 6.82 -18.37 -25.76
CA PRO A 301 6.38 -17.85 -24.46
C PRO A 301 7.50 -17.14 -23.66
N GLY A 302 8.73 -17.63 -23.74
CA GLY A 302 9.89 -16.98 -23.12
C GLY A 302 10.26 -15.65 -23.78
N GLN A 303 10.18 -15.56 -25.11
CA GLN A 303 10.39 -14.31 -25.85
C GLN A 303 9.30 -13.27 -25.51
N CYS A 304 8.04 -13.70 -25.37
CA CYS A 304 6.96 -12.84 -24.88
C CYS A 304 7.26 -12.31 -23.46
N GLY A 305 7.88 -13.14 -22.60
CA GLY A 305 8.36 -12.72 -21.28
C GLY A 305 9.37 -11.57 -21.34
N LEU A 306 10.29 -11.58 -22.32
CA LEU A 306 11.31 -10.53 -22.48
C LEU A 306 10.73 -9.16 -22.81
N VAL A 307 9.57 -9.10 -23.47
CA VAL A 307 8.88 -7.83 -23.80
C VAL A 307 8.55 -7.03 -22.53
N PHE A 308 8.27 -7.71 -21.41
CA PHE A 308 7.98 -7.05 -20.14
C PHE A 308 9.17 -6.33 -19.52
N ILE A 309 10.40 -6.53 -20.01
CA ILE A 309 11.56 -5.71 -19.63
C ILE A 309 11.32 -4.25 -20.02
N ALA A 310 10.68 -4.00 -21.16
CA ALA A 310 10.32 -2.64 -21.57
C ALA A 310 9.34 -2.00 -20.57
N LEU A 311 8.36 -2.77 -20.08
CA LEU A 311 7.44 -2.30 -19.03
C LEU A 311 8.19 -1.94 -17.75
N ALA A 312 9.13 -2.79 -17.31
CA ALA A 312 9.98 -2.54 -16.15
C ALA A 312 10.82 -1.26 -16.30
N LEU A 313 11.49 -1.09 -17.43
CA LEU A 313 12.27 0.11 -17.75
C LEU A 313 11.38 1.36 -17.78
N GLY A 314 10.17 1.23 -18.36
CA GLY A 314 9.14 2.25 -18.34
C GLY A 314 8.78 2.71 -16.93
N CYS A 315 8.50 1.76 -16.03
CA CYS A 315 8.21 2.08 -14.63
C CYS A 315 9.40 2.75 -13.92
N LEU A 316 10.63 2.33 -14.18
CA LEU A 316 11.82 2.99 -13.63
C LEU A 316 11.97 4.42 -14.15
N LEU A 317 11.83 4.63 -15.45
CA LEU A 317 11.88 5.98 -16.06
C LEU A 317 10.77 6.89 -15.52
N GLY A 318 9.54 6.37 -15.38
CA GLY A 318 8.43 7.11 -14.79
C GLY A 318 8.66 7.46 -13.32
N SER A 319 9.29 6.56 -12.54
CA SER A 319 9.66 6.84 -11.15
C SER A 319 10.70 7.97 -11.03
N VAL A 320 11.68 8.01 -11.94
CA VAL A 320 12.66 9.11 -12.01
C VAL A 320 11.95 10.40 -12.40
N GLY A 321 11.04 10.36 -13.39
CA GLY A 321 10.22 11.51 -13.78
C GLY A 321 9.39 12.08 -12.63
N LEU A 322 8.77 11.22 -11.82
CA LEU A 322 8.06 11.59 -10.59
C LEU A 322 8.97 12.30 -9.59
N LEU A 323 10.16 11.76 -9.31
CA LEU A 323 11.09 12.35 -8.36
C LEU A 323 11.60 13.72 -8.85
N VAL A 324 11.88 13.85 -10.15
CA VAL A 324 12.29 15.13 -10.76
C VAL A 324 11.15 16.15 -10.67
N ALA A 325 9.91 15.74 -10.97
CA ALA A 325 8.75 16.62 -10.88
C ALA A 325 8.47 17.09 -9.44
N ASP A 326 8.55 16.20 -8.45
CA ASP A 326 8.38 16.56 -7.03
C ASP A 326 9.51 17.47 -6.54
N HIS A 327 10.77 17.23 -6.95
CA HIS A 327 11.89 18.09 -6.59
C HIS A 327 11.75 19.49 -7.20
N TYR A 328 11.39 19.55 -8.48
CA TYR A 328 11.21 20.83 -9.19
C TYR A 328 10.06 21.65 -8.59
N THR A 329 8.90 21.03 -8.34
CA THR A 329 7.74 21.72 -7.76
C THR A 329 7.99 22.16 -6.33
N MET A 330 8.66 21.34 -5.50
CA MET A 330 9.05 21.71 -4.14
C MET A 330 10.07 22.86 -4.13
N ALA A 331 11.09 22.80 -4.98
CA ALA A 331 12.09 23.86 -5.08
C ALA A 331 11.45 25.20 -5.47
N ARG A 332 10.52 25.17 -6.44
CA ARG A 332 9.76 26.36 -6.85
C ARG A 332 8.88 26.90 -5.71
N HIS A 333 8.24 26.04 -4.91
CA HIS A 333 7.46 26.46 -3.75
C HIS A 333 8.33 27.16 -2.69
N LEU A 334 9.49 26.58 -2.39
CA LEU A 334 10.45 27.15 -1.43
C LEU A 334 11.01 28.49 -1.90
N GLN A 335 11.24 28.66 -3.21
CA GLN A 335 11.66 29.94 -3.78
C GLN A 335 10.59 31.03 -3.69
N LEU A 336 9.31 30.67 -3.87
CA LEU A 336 8.19 31.61 -3.79
C LEU A 336 7.84 31.96 -2.34
N HIS A 337 8.12 31.08 -1.39
CA HIS A 337 7.84 31.28 0.04
C HIS A 337 9.09 31.07 0.92
N PRO A 338 10.13 31.92 0.78
CA PRO A 338 11.40 31.75 1.48
C PRO A 338 11.30 31.88 3.00
N GLY A 339 10.20 32.45 3.53
CA GLY A 339 9.92 32.55 4.96
C GLY A 339 9.22 31.35 5.59
N GLY A 340 8.90 30.29 4.83
CA GLY A 340 8.27 29.07 5.37
C GLY A 340 6.83 29.24 5.90
N GLY A 341 6.20 30.40 5.69
CA GLY A 341 4.89 30.72 6.24
C GLY A 341 3.71 29.96 5.62
N ILE A 342 3.90 29.34 4.45
CA ILE A 342 2.86 28.59 3.74
C ILE A 342 3.38 27.17 3.46
N ALA A 343 2.74 26.18 4.09
CA ALA A 343 3.01 24.78 3.82
C ALA A 343 2.73 24.46 2.34
N PRO A 344 3.55 23.60 1.70
CA PRO A 344 3.35 23.27 0.29
C PRO A 344 1.99 22.60 0.06
N PRO A 345 1.24 23.02 -0.97
CA PRO A 345 -0.05 22.42 -1.30
C PRO A 345 0.15 20.95 -1.74
N PRO A 346 -0.67 20.00 -1.25
CA PRO A 346 -0.64 18.59 -1.67
C PRO A 346 -0.82 18.41 -3.18
N GLU A 347 -1.56 19.30 -3.83
CA GLU A 347 -1.95 19.26 -5.26
C GLU A 347 -0.75 19.36 -6.20
N ARG A 348 0.41 19.83 -5.71
CA ARG A 348 1.64 19.93 -6.52
C ARG A 348 2.08 18.59 -7.10
N VAL A 349 1.73 17.47 -6.46
CA VAL A 349 2.16 16.13 -6.92
C VAL A 349 1.35 15.72 -8.17
N LEU A 350 0.21 16.39 -8.43
CA LEU A 350 -0.69 16.10 -9.55
C LEU A 350 -0.10 16.44 -10.92
N TRP A 351 0.91 17.32 -10.99
CA TRP A 351 1.56 17.68 -12.26
C TRP A 351 2.13 16.47 -13.00
N ALA A 352 2.69 15.50 -12.28
CA ALA A 352 3.16 14.25 -12.87
C ALA A 352 1.99 13.40 -13.39
N ALA A 353 0.85 13.37 -12.68
CA ALA A 353 -0.35 12.69 -13.14
C ALA A 353 -0.95 13.32 -14.41
N MET A 354 -0.88 14.64 -14.58
CA MET A 354 -1.37 15.31 -15.79
C MET A 354 -0.59 14.89 -17.04
N ILE A 355 0.74 14.82 -16.92
CA ILE A 355 1.61 14.35 -18.00
C ILE A 355 1.36 12.85 -18.26
N GLY A 356 1.33 12.04 -17.20
CA GLY A 356 1.05 10.61 -17.30
C GLY A 356 -0.32 10.32 -17.93
N GLY A 357 -1.34 11.10 -17.57
CA GLY A 357 -2.71 10.93 -18.07
C GLY A 357 -2.86 11.14 -19.57
N LEU A 358 -2.09 12.04 -20.18
CA LEU A 358 -2.03 12.21 -21.64
C LEU A 358 -1.16 11.16 -22.31
N LEU A 359 -0.09 10.74 -21.63
CA LEU A 359 0.84 9.75 -22.15
C LEU A 359 0.23 8.35 -22.26
N MET A 360 -0.71 8.00 -21.37
CA MET A 360 -1.38 6.69 -21.33
C MET A 360 -2.13 6.38 -22.63
N PRO A 361 -3.11 7.20 -23.09
CA PRO A 361 -3.85 6.90 -24.31
C PRO A 361 -2.95 6.94 -25.55
N VAL A 362 -1.94 7.82 -25.58
CA VAL A 362 -0.97 7.87 -26.68
C VAL A 362 -0.20 6.56 -26.77
N ALA A 363 0.27 6.02 -25.64
CA ALA A 363 0.98 4.75 -25.60
C ALA A 363 0.08 3.57 -26.01
N LEU A 364 -1.17 3.53 -25.55
CA LEU A 364 -2.12 2.47 -25.91
C LEU A 364 -2.50 2.52 -27.39
N PHE A 365 -2.75 3.71 -27.93
CA PHE A 365 -3.06 3.88 -29.36
C PHE A 365 -1.87 3.50 -30.23
N TRP A 366 -0.66 3.92 -29.86
CA TRP A 366 0.58 3.52 -30.54
C TRP A 366 0.75 1.99 -30.50
N PHE A 367 0.58 1.36 -29.34
CA PHE A 367 0.65 -0.10 -29.22
C PHE A 367 -0.36 -0.80 -30.15
N ALA A 368 -1.63 -0.38 -30.11
CA ALA A 368 -2.68 -0.96 -30.94
C ALA A 368 -2.41 -0.79 -32.44
N TRP A 369 -1.95 0.40 -32.86
CA TRP A 369 -1.66 0.70 -34.26
C TRP A 369 -0.48 -0.10 -34.82
N THR A 370 0.52 -0.35 -33.97
CA THR A 370 1.77 -1.03 -34.37
C THR A 370 1.73 -2.54 -34.21
N SER A 371 0.69 -3.09 -33.58
CA SER A 371 0.47 -4.53 -33.39
C SER A 371 -0.05 -5.21 -34.67
N THR A 372 0.58 -4.95 -35.81
CA THR A 372 0.26 -5.56 -37.11
C THR A 372 1.47 -6.30 -37.64
N SER A 373 1.24 -7.37 -38.43
CA SER A 373 2.31 -8.21 -39.00
C SER A 373 3.27 -7.45 -39.92
N HIS A 374 2.87 -6.28 -40.43
CA HIS A 374 3.68 -5.44 -41.31
C HIS A 374 4.66 -4.52 -40.57
N VAL A 375 4.43 -4.22 -39.29
CA VAL A 375 5.26 -3.30 -38.50
C VAL A 375 6.24 -4.07 -37.62
N HIS A 376 7.49 -3.64 -37.58
CA HIS A 376 8.52 -4.27 -36.77
C HIS A 376 8.16 -4.22 -35.27
N TRP A 377 8.23 -5.38 -34.60
CA TRP A 377 7.83 -5.59 -33.20
C TRP A 377 8.46 -4.57 -32.22
N MET A 378 9.66 -4.05 -32.50
CA MET A 378 10.31 -3.03 -31.64
C MET A 378 9.44 -1.80 -31.39
N SER A 379 8.64 -1.36 -32.35
CA SER A 379 7.78 -0.16 -32.17
C SER A 379 6.75 -0.39 -31.07
N SER A 380 6.09 -1.54 -31.08
CA SER A 380 5.13 -1.93 -30.03
C SER A 380 5.80 -2.10 -28.65
N ILE A 381 7.05 -2.58 -28.59
CA ILE A 381 7.81 -2.69 -27.34
C ILE A 381 8.12 -1.31 -26.73
N VAL A 382 8.45 -0.31 -27.55
CA VAL A 382 8.66 1.06 -27.07
C VAL A 382 7.36 1.64 -26.50
N ALA A 383 6.22 1.36 -27.15
CA ALA A 383 4.92 1.77 -26.64
C ALA A 383 4.59 1.13 -25.27
N ILE A 384 4.98 -0.14 -25.04
CA ILE A 384 4.85 -0.81 -23.74
C ILE A 384 5.66 -0.11 -22.65
N GLY A 385 6.89 0.31 -22.95
CA GLY A 385 7.71 1.07 -22.01
C GLY A 385 7.10 2.44 -21.69
N LEU A 386 6.54 3.12 -22.69
CA LEU A 386 5.86 4.39 -22.51
C LEU A 386 4.59 4.25 -21.64
N PHE A 387 3.84 3.17 -21.84
CA PHE A 387 2.70 2.80 -21.02
C PHE A 387 3.11 2.58 -19.55
N GLY A 388 4.20 1.85 -19.30
CA GLY A 388 4.74 1.64 -17.95
C GLY A 388 5.14 2.94 -17.24
N CYS A 389 5.73 3.88 -18.00
CA CYS A 389 6.10 5.21 -17.52
C CYS A 389 4.85 6.05 -17.15
N SER A 390 3.86 6.09 -18.03
CA SER A 390 2.60 6.77 -17.78
C SER A 390 1.87 6.21 -16.56
N ASN A 391 1.74 4.88 -16.48
CA ASN A 391 0.97 4.20 -15.44
C ASN A 391 1.52 4.51 -14.04
N ILE A 392 2.84 4.47 -13.86
CA ILE A 392 3.44 4.79 -12.56
C ILE A 392 3.28 6.26 -12.19
N MET A 393 3.42 7.18 -13.16
CA MET A 393 3.24 8.62 -12.94
C MET A 393 1.84 8.94 -12.42
N VAL A 394 0.81 8.32 -12.99
CA VAL A 394 -0.58 8.49 -12.55
C VAL A 394 -0.80 7.87 -11.17
N PHE A 395 -0.42 6.60 -10.99
CA PHE A 395 -0.72 5.86 -9.77
C PHE A 395 -0.05 6.43 -8.53
N VAL A 396 1.25 6.73 -8.62
CA VAL A 396 2.03 7.20 -7.47
C VAL A 396 1.59 8.58 -7.05
N SER A 397 1.32 9.47 -8.00
CA SER A 397 0.86 10.83 -7.72
C SER A 397 -0.44 10.83 -6.91
N TRP A 398 -1.38 9.95 -7.29
CA TRP A 398 -2.64 9.80 -6.55
C TRP A 398 -2.42 9.26 -5.13
N GLN A 399 -1.60 8.22 -4.97
CA GLN A 399 -1.32 7.64 -3.66
C GLN A 399 -0.65 8.63 -2.71
N ILE A 400 0.27 9.47 -3.22
CA ILE A 400 0.90 10.53 -2.44
C ILE A 400 -0.13 11.61 -2.05
N LEU A 401 -0.99 12.03 -2.98
CA LEU A 401 -2.03 13.02 -2.70
C LEU A 401 -2.97 12.57 -1.57
N VAL A 402 -3.42 11.31 -1.62
CA VAL A 402 -4.25 10.72 -0.56
C VAL A 402 -3.49 10.67 0.77
N SER A 403 -2.23 10.25 0.75
CA SER A 403 -1.40 10.16 1.95
C SER A 403 -1.21 11.53 2.63
N LEU A 404 -0.91 12.56 1.84
CA LEU A 404 -0.75 13.94 2.33
C LEU A 404 -2.06 14.53 2.85
N ASN A 405 -3.19 14.22 2.21
CA ASN A 405 -4.50 14.69 2.65
C ASN A 405 -4.98 14.03 3.95
N ILE A 406 -4.56 12.79 4.21
CA ILE A 406 -4.79 12.15 5.50
C ILE A 406 -3.96 12.86 6.57
N GLU A 407 -2.70 13.18 6.30
CA GLU A 407 -1.83 13.88 7.26
C GLU A 407 -2.37 15.27 7.60
N THR A 408 -2.80 16.07 6.61
CA THR A 408 -3.43 17.38 6.87
C THR A 408 -4.76 17.27 7.62
N ARG A 409 -5.61 16.28 7.30
CA ARG A 409 -6.84 16.03 8.10
C ARG A 409 -6.54 15.58 9.53
N THR A 410 -5.48 14.80 9.75
CA THR A 410 -5.08 14.37 11.09
C THR A 410 -4.50 15.53 11.89
N LEU A 411 -3.67 16.36 11.26
CA LEU A 411 -3.08 17.57 11.86
C LEU A 411 -4.09 18.68 12.12
N THR A 412 -5.23 18.71 11.41
CA THR A 412 -6.33 19.65 11.70
C THR A 412 -7.29 19.14 12.77
N LEU A 413 -7.50 17.82 12.86
CA LEU A 413 -8.34 17.20 13.89
C LEU A 413 -7.64 17.06 15.25
N LEU A 414 -6.31 16.84 15.28
CA LEU A 414 -5.55 16.72 16.53
C LEU A 414 -5.61 17.98 17.42
N PRO A 415 -5.48 19.21 16.88
CA PRO A 415 -5.71 20.44 17.63
C PRO A 415 -7.15 20.57 18.11
N VAL A 416 -8.14 20.26 17.27
CA VAL A 416 -9.58 20.36 17.63
C VAL A 416 -9.96 19.35 18.71
N ALA A 417 -9.40 18.13 18.68
CA ALA A 417 -9.57 17.12 19.71
C ALA A 417 -8.84 17.49 21.01
N ARG A 418 -7.62 18.03 20.94
CA ARG A 418 -6.92 18.61 22.11
C ARG A 418 -7.69 19.78 22.70
N TYR A 419 -8.27 20.65 21.88
CA TYR A 419 -9.06 21.80 22.33
C TYR A 419 -10.38 21.38 22.98
N ARG A 420 -11.06 20.34 22.47
CA ARG A 420 -12.26 19.76 23.12
C ARG A 420 -11.96 19.09 24.45
N LEU A 421 -10.79 18.45 24.58
CA LEU A 421 -10.35 17.86 25.85
C LEU A 421 -9.91 18.93 26.86
N LEU A 422 -9.42 20.07 26.40
CA LEU A 422 -9.10 21.22 27.26
C LEU A 422 -10.34 22.04 27.63
N SER A 423 -11.34 22.14 26.75
CA SER A 423 -12.60 22.84 27.02
C SER A 423 -13.58 22.07 27.91
N THR A 424 -13.28 20.80 28.24
CA THR A 424 -14.05 19.98 29.18
C THR A 424 -13.46 19.98 30.60
N SER A 425 -12.35 20.69 30.83
CA SER A 425 -11.85 20.99 32.17
C SER A 425 -12.55 22.26 32.72
N PRO A 426 -13.32 22.18 33.82
CA PRO A 426 -14.00 23.34 34.40
C PRO A 426 -12.95 24.21 35.11
N GLY A 427 -12.41 25.22 34.41
CA GLY A 427 -11.48 26.16 35.04
C GLY A 427 -10.89 27.26 34.16
N CYS A 428 -10.94 27.14 32.83
CA CYS A 428 -10.35 28.14 31.92
C CYS A 428 -11.36 28.70 30.92
N MET A 429 -12.32 29.50 31.40
CA MET A 429 -13.07 30.42 30.53
C MET A 429 -12.38 31.79 30.55
N GLY A 430 -11.54 32.05 29.54
CA GLY A 430 -11.13 33.38 29.12
C GLY A 430 -11.81 33.73 27.77
N PRO A 431 -12.01 35.01 27.44
CA PRO A 431 -12.99 35.44 26.47
C PRO A 431 -12.62 35.03 25.03
N SER A 432 -13.56 34.31 24.43
CA SER A 432 -13.70 33.97 23.02
C SER A 432 -13.82 35.20 22.12
N SER A 433 -13.38 35.10 20.85
CA SER A 433 -14.33 34.84 19.75
C SER A 433 -13.83 35.07 18.30
N GLU A 434 -12.60 35.55 18.04
CA GLU A 434 -12.25 35.96 16.65
C GLU A 434 -11.50 34.94 15.76
N LEU A 435 -10.96 33.83 16.27
CA LEU A 435 -10.19 32.88 15.44
C LEU A 435 -11.03 31.79 14.75
N LEU A 436 -12.37 31.86 14.84
CA LEU A 436 -13.30 30.86 14.32
C LEU A 436 -13.94 31.27 12.98
N ARG A 437 -13.19 32.02 12.15
CA ARG A 437 -13.54 32.33 10.77
C ARG A 437 -12.35 32.06 9.85
N TRP A 438 -12.10 30.80 9.55
CA TRP A 438 -11.58 30.43 8.24
C TRP A 438 -12.45 29.32 7.65
N PRO A 439 -12.85 29.46 6.37
CA PRO A 439 -14.05 28.85 5.85
C PRO A 439 -13.81 27.44 5.34
N LEU A 440 -14.88 26.67 5.36
CA LEU A 440 -15.18 25.46 4.58
C LEU A 440 -15.13 25.71 3.05
N MET A 441 -14.15 26.45 2.55
CA MET A 441 -13.96 26.72 1.13
C MET A 441 -12.53 26.40 0.71
N ALA A 442 -12.33 25.17 0.27
CA ALA A 442 -11.63 24.84 -0.97
C ALA A 442 -11.89 23.35 -1.24
N TYR A 443 -12.68 23.15 -2.28
CA TYR A 443 -13.24 21.92 -2.83
C TYR A 443 -12.28 20.75 -2.96
#